data_AF-N6TXC4-F1
#
_entry.id   AF-N6TXC4-F1
#
_cell.length_a   1.000
_cell.length_b   1.000
_cell.length_c   1.000
_cell.angle_alpha   90.00
_cell.angle_beta   90.00
_cell.angle_gamma   90.00
#
_symmetry.space_group_name_H-M   'P 1'
#
loop_
_entity.id
_entity.type
_entity.pdbx_description
1 polymer ?
#
loop_
_entity_poly.entity_id
_entity_poly.type
_entity_poly.pdbx_seq_one_letter_code
_entity_poly.pdbx_strand_id
1 'polypeptide(L)'
;MEYCSGGELFDHIVEKNRLSESESRMFFRQIVSAVAYLHSVGYAHRDLKPENVLLDKQQNLKLIDFGLCAKPEGGMENPLHTSCGSPTYAAPELILGQQYLGCEVDVWAMGVLLYTLLTGSLPFDDLSIDNLYRKILVRALQSLFHNGKYHEPDFISKESKNLIRSMLQVEPSKRIKVSKLLNHSWLTLGVLEPVSYRSKNSSELDSDCVQSMGKFINLDETSMRNELSKWKFDYGTVTYFLLLNRKKNGQSLRLNSTYGWKL
;
A
#
# COMPACT_ATOMS: atom_id res chain seq x y z
N MET A 1 -7.84 -13.34 7.03
CA MET A 1 -7.39 -11.95 6.77
C MET A 1 -7.98 -11.02 7.82
N GLU A 2 -7.37 -9.86 8.05
CA GLU A 2 -7.95 -8.83 8.92
C GLU A 2 -9.24 -8.29 8.30
N TYR A 3 -10.30 -8.18 9.11
CA TYR A 3 -11.57 -7.60 8.64
C TYR A 3 -11.48 -6.07 8.63
N CYS A 4 -11.67 -5.47 7.45
CA CYS A 4 -11.63 -4.03 7.24
C CYS A 4 -13.05 -3.50 7.08
N SER A 5 -13.64 -3.02 8.17
CA SER A 5 -15.04 -2.57 8.20
C SER A 5 -15.28 -1.24 7.49
N GLY A 6 -14.23 -0.49 7.16
CA GLY A 6 -14.31 0.83 6.55
C GLY A 6 -14.47 0.82 5.04
N GLY A 7 -14.52 -0.36 4.41
CA GLY A 7 -14.68 -0.51 2.97
C GLY A 7 -13.42 -0.19 2.18
N GLU A 8 -13.58 0.01 0.87
CA GLU A 8 -12.50 0.35 -0.04
C GLU A 8 -12.25 1.86 -0.02
N LEU A 9 -10.99 2.28 -0.15
CA LEU A 9 -10.65 3.70 -0.30
C LEU A 9 -11.33 4.32 -1.52
N PHE A 10 -11.60 3.50 -2.55
CA PHE A 10 -12.37 3.91 -3.72
C PHE A 10 -13.77 4.43 -3.36
N ASP A 11 -14.51 3.71 -2.51
CA ASP A 11 -15.86 4.09 -2.09
C ASP A 11 -15.84 5.46 -1.39
N HIS A 12 -14.83 5.72 -0.57
CA HIS A 12 -14.65 7.01 0.10
C HIS A 12 -14.42 8.18 -0.87
N ILE A 13 -13.71 7.93 -1.97
CA ILE A 13 -13.50 8.92 -3.04
C ILE A 13 -14.83 9.19 -3.75
N VAL A 14 -15.57 8.12 -4.11
CA VAL A 14 -16.85 8.22 -4.81
C VAL A 14 -17.88 8.97 -3.97
N GLU A 15 -18.03 8.63 -2.69
CA GLU A 15 -18.98 9.28 -1.78
C GLU A 15 -18.70 10.79 -1.62
N LYS A 16 -17.42 11.18 -1.55
CA LYS A 16 -17.02 12.58 -1.37
C LYS A 16 -16.79 13.35 -2.67
N ASN A 17 -16.95 12.70 -3.82
CA ASN A 17 -16.46 13.12 -5.15
C ASN A 17 -14.94 13.32 -5.25
N ARG A 18 -14.28 13.90 -4.24
CA ARG A 18 -12.82 14.00 -4.09
C ARG A 18 -12.47 14.21 -2.63
N LEU A 19 -11.23 13.91 -2.23
CA LEU A 19 -10.75 14.17 -0.88
C LEU A 19 -10.13 15.56 -0.78
N SER A 20 -10.18 16.14 0.42
CA SER A 20 -9.38 17.33 0.71
C SER A 20 -7.89 17.00 0.68
N GLU A 21 -7.04 17.98 0.36
CA GLU A 21 -5.59 17.74 0.32
C GLU A 21 -5.03 17.20 1.65
N SER A 22 -5.63 17.61 2.78
CA SER A 22 -5.26 17.10 4.10
C SER A 22 -5.62 15.63 4.29
N GLU A 23 -6.82 15.21 3.90
CA GLU A 23 -7.24 13.80 3.93
C GLU A 23 -6.41 12.96 2.97
N SER A 24 -6.21 13.43 1.73
CA SER A 24 -5.35 12.78 0.74
C SER A 24 -3.95 12.59 1.29
N ARG A 25 -3.38 13.57 1.99
CA ARG A 25 -2.07 13.46 2.64
C ARG A 25 -2.04 12.39 3.71
N MET A 26 -3.07 12.31 4.55
CA MET A 26 -3.15 11.28 5.61
C MET A 26 -3.20 9.87 5.04
N PHE A 27 -4.01 9.62 4.01
CA PHE A 27 -4.03 8.32 3.34
C PHE A 27 -2.73 8.05 2.58
N PHE A 28 -2.22 9.04 1.85
CA PHE A 28 -1.02 8.89 1.03
C PHE A 28 0.24 8.64 1.88
N ARG A 29 0.34 9.22 3.09
CA ARG A 29 1.38 8.86 4.08
C ARG A 29 1.35 7.38 4.43
N GLN A 30 0.15 6.79 4.60
CA GLN A 30 0.02 5.37 4.92
C GLN A 30 0.35 4.48 3.70
N ILE A 31 -0.03 4.90 2.49
CA ILE A 31 0.37 4.22 1.23
C ILE A 31 1.89 4.19 1.11
N VAL A 32 2.54 5.35 1.25
CA VAL A 32 4.00 5.48 1.19
C VAL A 32 4.67 4.61 2.25
N SER A 33 4.13 4.57 3.48
CA SER A 33 4.61 3.71 4.55
C SER A 33 4.54 2.22 4.17
N ALA A 34 3.40 1.76 3.64
CA ALA A 34 3.20 0.37 3.26
C ALA A 34 4.12 -0.06 2.12
N VAL A 35 4.22 0.76 1.06
CA VAL A 35 5.07 0.48 -0.10
C VAL A 35 6.56 0.52 0.27
N ALA A 36 6.98 1.49 1.09
CA ALA A 36 8.35 1.55 1.60
C ALA A 36 8.72 0.30 2.41
N TYR A 37 7.78 -0.21 3.22
CA TYR A 37 7.98 -1.47 3.93
C TYR A 37 8.15 -2.64 2.95
N LEU A 38 7.26 -2.78 1.95
CA LEU A 38 7.36 -3.85 0.94
C LEU A 38 8.69 -3.82 0.20
N HIS A 39 9.10 -2.64 -0.27
CA HIS A 39 10.39 -2.48 -0.96
C HIS A 39 11.56 -2.84 -0.04
N SER A 40 11.48 -2.51 1.26
CA SER A 40 12.52 -2.83 2.23
C SER A 40 12.69 -4.33 2.51
N VAL A 41 11.61 -5.11 2.34
CA VAL A 41 11.65 -6.58 2.45
C VAL A 41 11.86 -7.28 1.09
N GLY A 42 12.11 -6.51 0.03
CA GLY A 42 12.48 -7.01 -1.29
C GLY A 42 11.32 -7.32 -2.22
N TYR A 43 10.12 -6.81 -1.95
CA TYR A 43 8.95 -7.03 -2.78
C TYR A 43 8.48 -5.73 -3.44
N ALA A 44 8.07 -5.81 -4.71
CA ALA A 44 7.27 -4.78 -5.39
C ALA A 44 5.81 -5.23 -5.48
N HIS A 45 4.86 -4.29 -5.36
CA HIS A 45 3.44 -4.61 -5.36
C HIS A 45 2.87 -4.86 -6.76
N ARG A 46 3.16 -3.96 -7.69
CA ARG A 46 2.79 -4.01 -9.12
C ARG A 46 1.30 -3.96 -9.47
N ASP A 47 0.42 -3.69 -8.50
CA ASP A 47 -1.01 -3.46 -8.74
C ASP A 47 -1.60 -2.50 -7.68
N LEU A 48 -0.92 -1.38 -7.45
CA LEU A 48 -1.41 -0.36 -6.53
C LEU A 48 -2.56 0.41 -7.18
N LYS A 49 -3.75 0.29 -6.59
CA LYS A 49 -4.98 0.95 -7.01
C LYS A 49 -5.93 1.15 -5.81
N PRO A 50 -6.88 2.11 -5.84
CA PRO A 50 -7.81 2.38 -4.75
C PRO A 50 -8.58 1.15 -4.26
N GLU A 51 -8.91 0.23 -5.15
CA GLU A 51 -9.64 -1.03 -4.88
C GLU A 51 -8.79 -1.99 -4.02
N ASN A 52 -7.46 -1.94 -4.18
CA ASN A 52 -6.51 -2.75 -3.39
C ASN A 52 -6.13 -2.07 -2.06
N VAL A 53 -6.87 -1.03 -1.67
CA VAL A 53 -6.61 -0.24 -0.46
C VAL A 53 -7.87 -0.21 0.39
N LEU A 54 -7.88 -0.96 1.49
CA LEU A 54 -9.00 -1.01 2.43
C LEU A 54 -8.80 -0.08 3.62
N LEU A 55 -9.90 0.26 4.28
CA LEU A 55 -9.91 1.05 5.52
C LEU A 55 -10.46 0.24 6.69
N ASP A 56 -9.82 0.36 7.85
CA ASP A 56 -10.38 -0.14 9.11
C ASP A 56 -11.37 0.85 9.75
N LYS A 57 -11.99 0.48 10.88
CA LYS A 57 -12.92 1.34 11.64
C LYS A 57 -12.30 2.66 12.13
N GLN A 58 -10.98 2.77 12.21
CA GLN A 58 -10.25 3.99 12.58
C GLN A 58 -9.76 4.78 11.36
N GLN A 59 -10.14 4.40 10.13
CA GLN A 59 -9.62 4.99 8.90
C GLN A 59 -8.11 4.76 8.71
N ASN A 60 -7.56 3.70 9.30
CA ASN A 60 -6.22 3.25 8.93
C ASN A 60 -6.29 2.40 7.68
N LEU A 61 -5.30 2.60 6.83
CA LEU A 61 -5.15 1.96 5.54
C LEU A 61 -4.57 0.55 5.68
N LYS A 62 -5.15 -0.38 4.94
CA LYS A 62 -4.68 -1.76 4.79
C LYS A 62 -4.51 -2.06 3.31
N LEU A 63 -3.26 -2.24 2.89
CA LEU A 63 -2.95 -2.63 1.53
C LEU A 63 -3.24 -4.13 1.38
N ILE A 64 -3.97 -4.49 0.33
CA ILE A 64 -4.39 -5.87 0.05
C ILE A 64 -3.95 -6.30 -1.35
N ASP A 65 -4.24 -7.56 -1.68
CA ASP A 65 -3.97 -8.21 -2.97
C ASP A 65 -2.49 -8.22 -3.40
N PHE A 66 -1.77 -9.17 -2.79
CA PHE A 66 -0.37 -9.45 -3.13
C PHE A 66 -0.24 -10.47 -4.28
N GLY A 67 -1.31 -10.79 -5.01
CA GLY A 67 -1.32 -11.82 -6.05
C GLY A 67 -0.39 -11.52 -7.23
N LEU A 68 -0.13 -10.23 -7.47
CA LEU A 68 0.81 -9.75 -8.48
C LEU A 68 2.12 -9.25 -7.89
N CYS A 69 2.39 -9.44 -6.59
CA CYS A 69 3.67 -9.03 -6.03
C CYS A 69 4.84 -9.83 -6.61
N ALA A 70 6.00 -9.21 -6.72
CA ALA A 70 7.22 -9.88 -7.17
C ALA A 70 8.41 -9.55 -6.27
N LYS A 71 9.24 -10.57 -6.07
CA LYS A 71 10.58 -10.45 -5.50
C LYS A 71 11.59 -10.69 -6.62
N PRO A 72 12.22 -9.65 -7.18
CA PRO A 72 13.16 -9.84 -8.28
C PRO A 72 14.35 -10.69 -7.82
N GLU A 73 14.79 -11.61 -8.67
CA GLU A 73 15.97 -12.43 -8.39
C GLU A 73 17.19 -11.52 -8.23
N GLY A 74 17.97 -11.71 -7.17
CA GLY A 74 19.14 -10.88 -6.87
C GLY A 74 18.86 -9.50 -6.24
N GLY A 75 17.59 -9.14 -5.98
CA GLY A 75 17.22 -7.93 -5.23
C GLY A 75 16.45 -6.88 -6.03
N MET A 76 15.98 -5.82 -5.35
CA MET A 76 15.05 -4.81 -5.91
C MET A 76 15.60 -3.96 -7.07
N GLU A 77 16.90 -4.03 -7.33
CA GLU A 77 17.56 -3.33 -8.45
C GLU A 77 17.58 -4.16 -9.73
N ASN A 78 17.08 -5.41 -9.69
CA ASN A 78 17.01 -6.26 -10.88
C ASN A 78 15.68 -6.10 -11.62
N PRO A 79 15.72 -6.16 -12.96
CA PRO A 79 14.55 -5.99 -13.78
C PRO A 79 13.58 -7.17 -13.70
N LEU A 80 12.31 -6.86 -13.91
CA LEU A 80 11.23 -7.82 -14.11
C LEU A 80 10.81 -7.81 -15.58
N HIS A 81 10.27 -8.95 -16.04
CA HIS A 81 9.87 -9.16 -17.44
C HIS A 81 8.37 -9.38 -17.64
N THR A 82 7.62 -9.63 -16.56
CA THR A 82 6.18 -9.94 -16.66
C THR A 82 5.34 -8.67 -16.69
N SER A 83 4.60 -8.43 -17.76
CA SER A 83 3.57 -7.39 -17.81
C SER A 83 2.33 -7.84 -17.03
N CYS A 84 1.95 -7.07 -15.99
CA CYS A 84 0.78 -7.33 -15.14
C CYS A 84 0.29 -6.03 -14.50
N GLY A 85 -0.85 -6.11 -13.81
CA GLY A 85 -1.49 -4.98 -13.13
C GLY A 85 -2.63 -4.36 -13.93
N SER A 86 -3.28 -3.39 -13.31
CA SER A 86 -4.48 -2.74 -13.86
C SER A 86 -4.11 -1.68 -14.93
N PRO A 87 -4.73 -1.69 -16.13
CA PRO A 87 -4.32 -0.84 -17.27
C PRO A 87 -4.25 0.67 -16.98
N THR A 88 -5.17 1.20 -16.18
CA THR A 88 -5.26 2.63 -15.84
C THR A 88 -4.18 3.10 -14.86
N TYR A 89 -3.53 2.16 -14.16
CA TYR A 89 -2.43 2.41 -13.22
C TYR A 89 -1.07 1.93 -13.76
N ALA A 90 -1.03 1.35 -14.95
CA ALA A 90 0.18 0.79 -15.54
C ALA A 90 1.15 1.89 -15.97
N ALA A 91 2.44 1.68 -15.68
CA ALA A 91 3.52 2.56 -16.10
C ALA A 91 3.81 2.41 -17.62
N PRO A 92 4.33 3.46 -18.29
CA PRO A 92 4.64 3.43 -19.73
C PRO A 92 5.48 2.22 -20.18
N GLU A 93 6.51 1.86 -19.43
CA GLU A 93 7.41 0.75 -19.73
C GLU A 93 6.72 -0.62 -19.66
N LEU A 94 5.70 -0.79 -18.79
CA LEU A 94 4.88 -2.00 -18.75
C LEU A 94 4.03 -2.15 -20.01
N ILE A 95 3.45 -1.04 -20.48
CA ILE A 95 2.63 -0.98 -21.70
C ILE A 95 3.49 -1.28 -22.93
N LEU A 96 4.74 -0.81 -22.93
CA LEU A 96 5.72 -1.07 -23.99
C LEU A 96 6.33 -2.48 -23.92
N GLY A 97 6.01 -3.28 -22.90
CA GLY A 97 6.61 -4.60 -22.70
C GLY A 97 8.12 -4.57 -22.44
N GLN A 98 8.62 -3.45 -21.90
CA GLN A 98 10.03 -3.27 -21.58
C GLN A 98 10.37 -3.89 -20.23
N GLN A 99 11.66 -4.14 -20.02
CA GLN A 99 12.17 -4.46 -18.69
C GLN A 99 11.98 -3.27 -17.75
N TYR A 100 11.59 -3.55 -16.51
CA TYR A 100 11.26 -2.51 -15.54
C TYR A 100 11.72 -2.89 -14.14
N LEU A 101 11.99 -1.88 -13.30
CA LEU A 101 12.16 -2.08 -11.88
C LEU A 101 10.81 -2.00 -11.18
N GLY A 102 10.47 -3.00 -10.38
CA GLY A 102 9.17 -3.06 -9.70
C GLY A 102 8.92 -1.84 -8.80
N CYS A 103 9.97 -1.29 -8.18
CA CYS A 103 9.86 -0.09 -7.34
C CYS A 103 9.50 1.18 -8.14
N GLU A 104 9.96 1.31 -9.38
CA GLU A 104 9.68 2.46 -10.24
C GLU A 104 8.25 2.43 -10.78
N VAL A 105 7.74 1.23 -11.07
CA VAL A 105 6.33 1.00 -11.45
C VAL A 105 5.40 1.31 -10.27
N ASP A 106 5.74 0.88 -9.06
CA ASP A 106 4.94 1.19 -7.86
C ASP A 106 4.85 2.71 -7.64
N VAL A 107 5.95 3.46 -7.85
CA VAL A 107 5.94 4.93 -7.75
C VAL A 107 5.01 5.58 -8.78
N TRP A 108 4.99 5.07 -10.02
CA TRP A 108 4.05 5.55 -11.04
C TRP A 108 2.60 5.35 -10.60
N ALA A 109 2.26 4.13 -10.16
CA ALA A 109 0.92 3.81 -9.69
C ALA A 109 0.52 4.64 -8.46
N MET A 110 1.45 4.92 -7.54
CA MET A 110 1.25 5.88 -6.44
C MET A 110 0.96 7.30 -6.94
N GLY A 111 1.57 7.73 -8.04
CA GLY A 111 1.28 9.01 -8.69
C GLY A 111 -0.14 9.09 -9.23
N VAL A 112 -0.60 8.03 -9.92
CA VAL A 112 -1.97 7.89 -10.40
C VAL A 112 -2.94 7.92 -9.21
N LEU A 113 -2.65 7.16 -8.16
CA LEU A 113 -3.46 7.09 -6.94
C LEU A 113 -3.58 8.45 -6.24
N LEU A 114 -2.48 9.20 -6.06
CA LEU A 114 -2.53 10.54 -5.46
C LEU A 114 -3.38 11.52 -6.29
N TYR A 115 -3.27 11.46 -7.62
CA TYR A 115 -4.12 12.25 -8.51
C TYR A 115 -5.59 11.90 -8.33
N THR A 116 -5.93 10.61 -8.28
CA THR A 116 -7.31 10.15 -8.07
C THR A 116 -7.86 10.62 -6.71
N LEU A 117 -7.06 10.56 -5.64
CA LEU A 117 -7.48 11.05 -4.31
C LEU A 117 -7.82 12.55 -4.33
N LEU A 118 -7.04 13.36 -5.04
CA LEU A 118 -7.19 14.82 -5.07
C LEU A 118 -8.27 15.29 -6.05
N THR A 119 -8.54 14.53 -7.11
CA THR A 119 -9.45 14.97 -8.19
C THR A 119 -10.75 14.20 -8.28
N GLY A 120 -10.81 12.98 -7.74
CA GLY A 120 -11.93 12.06 -7.97
C GLY A 120 -11.94 11.39 -9.34
N SER A 121 -10.90 11.62 -10.15
CA SER A 121 -10.83 11.16 -11.53
C SER A 121 -9.46 10.57 -11.84
N LEU A 122 -9.35 9.75 -12.88
CA LEU A 122 -8.08 9.23 -13.35
C LEU A 122 -7.32 10.28 -14.18
N PRO A 123 -5.98 10.36 -14.10
CA PRO A 123 -5.18 11.26 -14.94
C PRO A 123 -5.17 10.83 -16.41
N PHE A 124 -5.32 9.52 -16.64
CA PHE A 124 -5.43 8.88 -17.95
C PHE A 124 -6.58 7.88 -17.90
N ASP A 125 -7.58 8.09 -18.75
CA ASP A 125 -8.72 7.16 -18.89
C ASP A 125 -9.25 7.22 -20.33
N ASP A 126 -9.71 6.08 -20.82
CA ASP A 126 -10.37 5.90 -22.11
C ASP A 126 -11.11 4.56 -22.14
N LEU A 127 -12.25 4.51 -22.83
CA LEU A 127 -13.01 3.28 -23.03
C LEU A 127 -12.27 2.28 -23.94
N SER A 128 -11.41 2.77 -24.83
CA SER A 128 -10.54 1.94 -25.66
C SER A 128 -9.17 1.80 -25.00
N ILE A 129 -8.77 0.55 -24.72
CA ILE A 129 -7.46 0.22 -24.16
C ILE A 129 -6.32 0.77 -25.04
N ASP A 130 -6.45 0.68 -26.37
CA ASP A 130 -5.45 1.23 -27.30
C ASP A 130 -5.33 2.76 -27.16
N ASN A 131 -6.45 3.47 -27.00
CA ASN A 131 -6.45 4.91 -26.80
C ASN A 131 -5.93 5.29 -25.40
N LEU A 132 -6.24 4.48 -24.38
CA LEU A 132 -5.69 4.64 -23.03
C LEU A 132 -4.17 4.53 -23.06
N TYR A 133 -3.64 3.48 -23.69
CA TYR A 133 -2.20 3.29 -23.85
C TYR A 133 -1.56 4.42 -24.65
N ARG A 134 -2.19 4.87 -25.74
CA ARG A 134 -1.73 6.06 -26.46
C ARG A 134 -1.75 7.30 -25.56
N LYS A 135 -2.78 7.53 -24.75
CA LYS A 135 -2.83 8.67 -23.81
C LYS A 135 -1.72 8.59 -22.77
N ILE A 136 -1.50 7.42 -22.18
CA ILE A 136 -0.42 7.21 -21.19
C ILE A 136 0.93 7.50 -21.87
N LEU A 137 1.24 6.88 -23.01
CA LEU A 137 2.50 7.09 -23.70
C LEU A 137 2.66 8.52 -24.22
N VAL A 138 1.68 9.06 -24.93
CA VAL A 138 1.76 10.39 -25.57
C VAL A 138 1.73 11.51 -24.55
N ARG A 139 0.82 11.50 -23.56
CA ARG A 139 0.74 12.59 -22.58
C ARG A 139 1.85 12.52 -21.55
N ALA A 140 2.33 11.32 -21.21
CA ALA A 140 3.54 11.23 -20.42
C ALA A 140 4.71 11.82 -21.22
N LEU A 141 4.87 11.48 -22.51
CA LEU A 141 5.93 12.03 -23.37
C LEU A 141 5.80 13.55 -23.59
N GLN A 142 4.59 14.08 -23.74
CA GLN A 142 4.36 15.52 -23.91
C GLN A 142 4.58 16.33 -22.62
N SER A 143 4.65 15.69 -21.45
CA SER A 143 5.11 16.35 -20.21
C SER A 143 6.55 16.89 -20.34
N LEU A 144 7.35 16.32 -21.25
CA LEU A 144 8.70 16.79 -21.57
C LEU A 144 8.70 18.07 -22.43
N PHE A 145 7.62 18.33 -23.17
CA PHE A 145 7.49 19.44 -24.13
C PHE A 145 6.31 20.35 -23.75
N HIS A 146 6.34 20.84 -22.50
CA HIS A 146 5.71 22.05 -21.97
C HIS A 146 4.18 22.27 -22.08
N ASN A 147 3.38 21.49 -22.82
CA ASN A 147 1.93 21.73 -22.92
C ASN A 147 1.01 20.49 -23.02
N GLY A 148 1.52 19.26 -23.06
CA GLY A 148 0.67 18.05 -23.02
C GLY A 148 0.66 17.41 -21.64
N LYS A 149 0.09 18.11 -20.66
CA LYS A 149 -0.10 17.57 -19.31
C LYS A 149 -1.35 16.68 -19.31
N TYR A 150 -1.40 15.70 -18.40
CA TYR A 150 -2.71 15.28 -17.89
C TYR A 150 -3.42 16.52 -17.33
N HIS A 151 -4.76 16.51 -17.30
CA HIS A 151 -5.50 17.68 -16.83
C HIS A 151 -5.09 17.99 -15.38
N GLU A 152 -4.66 19.23 -15.10
CA GLU A 152 -4.26 19.64 -13.75
C GLU A 152 -5.19 20.75 -13.27
N PRO A 153 -6.31 20.41 -12.61
CA PRO A 153 -7.29 21.39 -12.17
C PRO A 153 -6.68 22.51 -11.32
N ASP A 154 -7.23 23.73 -11.44
CA ASP A 154 -6.72 24.92 -10.74
C ASP A 154 -6.87 24.83 -9.22
N PHE A 155 -7.83 24.04 -8.72
CA PHE A 155 -8.04 23.83 -7.29
C PHE A 155 -6.96 22.99 -6.61
N ILE A 156 -6.10 22.29 -7.38
CA ILE A 156 -4.99 21.53 -6.80
C ILE A 156 -3.82 22.47 -6.54
N SER A 157 -3.26 22.41 -5.32
CA SER A 157 -2.09 23.21 -4.95
C SER A 157 -0.88 22.95 -5.85
N LYS A 158 0.01 23.96 -5.93
CA LYS A 158 1.25 23.85 -6.71
C LYS A 158 2.13 22.73 -6.17
N GLU A 159 2.14 22.53 -4.87
CA GLU A 159 2.91 21.52 -4.14
C GLU A 159 2.41 20.12 -4.48
N SER A 160 1.09 19.91 -4.49
CA SER A 160 0.47 18.66 -4.95
C SER A 160 0.81 18.36 -6.40
N LYS A 161 0.65 19.34 -7.31
CA LYS A 161 1.02 19.20 -8.73
C LYS A 161 2.49 18.81 -8.91
N ASN A 162 3.39 19.45 -8.15
CA ASN A 162 4.82 19.15 -8.21
C ASN A 162 5.13 17.72 -7.75
N LEU A 163 4.51 17.26 -6.66
CA LEU A 163 4.68 15.90 -6.17
C LEU A 163 4.16 14.88 -7.19
N ILE A 164 2.95 15.06 -7.74
CA ILE A 164 2.39 14.16 -8.76
C ILE A 164 3.30 14.10 -9.99
N ARG A 165 3.77 15.26 -10.49
CA ARG A 165 4.71 15.32 -11.62
C ARG A 165 6.01 14.56 -11.33
N SER A 166 6.53 14.61 -10.11
CA SER A 166 7.76 13.88 -9.76
C SER A 166 7.60 12.35 -9.76
N MET A 167 6.37 11.85 -9.61
CA MET A 167 6.04 10.42 -9.70
C MET A 167 5.67 10.01 -11.13
N LEU A 168 4.89 10.83 -11.84
CA LEU A 168 4.42 10.58 -13.21
C LEU A 168 5.45 11.01 -14.27
N GLN A 169 6.71 10.61 -14.10
CA GLN A 169 7.75 10.77 -15.12
C GLN A 169 7.73 9.56 -16.08
N VAL A 170 7.78 9.80 -17.39
CA VAL A 170 7.86 8.72 -18.39
C VAL A 170 9.09 7.88 -18.15
N GLU A 171 10.24 8.55 -18.07
CA GLU A 171 11.52 7.91 -17.87
C GLU A 171 11.59 7.42 -16.42
N PRO A 172 11.65 6.09 -16.19
CA PRO A 172 11.56 5.52 -14.84
C PRO A 172 12.64 6.06 -13.89
N SER A 173 13.85 6.25 -14.40
CA SER A 173 15.00 6.76 -13.64
C SER A 173 14.84 8.21 -13.14
N LYS A 174 13.95 9.00 -13.76
CA LYS A 174 13.62 10.36 -13.33
C LYS A 174 12.53 10.41 -12.25
N ARG A 175 11.84 9.30 -11.97
CA ARG A 175 10.81 9.25 -10.93
C ARG A 175 11.42 9.45 -9.55
N ILE A 176 10.68 10.12 -8.68
CA ILE A 176 11.08 10.25 -7.27
C ILE A 176 11.15 8.88 -6.61
N LYS A 177 12.26 8.57 -5.94
CA LYS A 177 12.40 7.31 -5.19
C LYS A 177 11.54 7.34 -3.92
N VAL A 178 11.01 6.19 -3.50
CA VAL A 178 10.25 6.05 -2.25
C VAL A 178 11.02 6.57 -1.05
N SER A 179 12.33 6.36 -0.98
CA SER A 179 13.20 6.91 0.08
C SER A 179 13.15 8.44 0.17
N LYS A 180 12.99 9.15 -0.96
CA LYS A 180 12.79 10.60 -1.01
C LYS A 180 11.36 10.98 -0.63
N LEU A 181 10.36 10.17 -0.98
CA LEU A 181 8.97 10.39 -0.57
C LEU A 181 8.82 10.41 0.95
N LEU A 182 9.52 9.53 1.69
CA LEU A 182 9.41 9.46 3.16
C LEU A 182 9.61 10.81 3.89
N ASN A 183 10.41 11.70 3.29
CA ASN A 183 10.74 13.02 3.85
C ASN A 183 10.23 14.18 2.98
N HIS A 184 9.37 13.93 2.00
CA HIS A 184 8.93 14.96 1.06
C HIS A 184 8.08 16.01 1.78
N SER A 185 8.31 17.29 1.50
CA SER A 185 7.67 18.43 2.19
C SER A 185 6.14 18.38 2.14
N TRP A 186 5.57 17.94 1.01
CA TRP A 186 4.13 17.76 0.90
C TRP A 186 3.58 16.69 1.87
N LEU A 187 4.34 15.63 2.13
CA LEU A 187 3.94 14.56 3.05
C LEU A 187 4.12 14.98 4.52
N THR A 188 5.13 15.78 4.85
CA THR A 188 5.41 16.27 6.20
C THR A 188 4.70 17.59 6.53
N LEU A 189 3.94 18.17 5.60
CA LEU A 189 3.18 19.38 5.86
C LEU A 189 2.15 19.14 6.98
N GLY A 190 2.30 19.86 8.09
CA GLY A 190 1.46 19.70 9.29
C GLY A 190 1.79 18.50 10.17
N VAL A 191 2.78 17.67 9.79
CA VAL A 191 3.27 16.52 10.56
C VAL A 191 4.79 16.56 10.55
N LEU A 192 5.39 17.09 11.63
CA LEU A 192 6.84 17.32 11.73
C LEU A 192 7.69 16.05 11.49
N GLU A 193 7.11 14.87 11.76
CA GLU A 193 7.79 13.58 11.60
C GLU A 193 7.70 13.02 10.16
N PRO A 194 8.83 12.49 9.63
CA PRO A 194 8.84 11.70 8.41
C PRO A 194 7.86 10.53 8.43
N VAL A 195 7.55 9.99 7.26
CA VAL A 195 6.79 8.75 7.16
C VAL A 195 7.66 7.61 7.69
N SER A 196 7.24 6.98 8.78
CA SER A 196 7.88 5.76 9.31
C SER A 196 7.26 4.54 8.65
N TYR A 197 8.09 3.69 8.04
CA TYR A 197 7.68 2.41 7.46
C TYR A 197 8.05 1.22 8.35
N ARG A 198 8.58 1.46 9.55
CA ARG A 198 8.92 0.38 10.49
C ARG A 198 7.64 -0.30 10.97
N SER A 199 7.60 -1.62 10.85
CA SER A 199 6.51 -2.41 11.43
C SER A 199 6.42 -2.14 12.92
N LYS A 200 5.24 -1.71 13.39
CA LYS A 200 4.93 -1.59 14.83
C LYS A 200 4.70 -2.95 15.49
N ASN A 201 4.60 -4.02 14.70
CA ASN A 201 4.52 -5.37 15.25
C ASN A 201 5.93 -5.81 15.64
N SER A 202 6.16 -5.84 16.94
CA SER A 202 7.30 -6.50 17.56
C SER A 202 7.41 -7.94 17.07
N SER A 203 8.63 -8.39 16.74
CA SER A 203 8.94 -9.80 16.50
C SER A 203 8.78 -10.66 17.76
N GLU A 204 8.75 -10.03 18.93
CA GLU A 204 8.48 -10.69 20.21
C GLU A 204 6.97 -10.90 20.39
N LEU A 205 6.62 -12.13 20.76
CA LEU A 205 5.26 -12.53 21.08
C LEU A 205 4.80 -11.87 22.39
N ASP A 206 3.57 -11.34 22.39
CA ASP A 206 2.96 -10.71 23.55
C ASP A 206 2.71 -11.73 24.68
N SER A 207 3.32 -11.50 25.84
CA SER A 207 3.29 -12.45 26.96
C SER A 207 1.89 -12.77 27.46
N ASP A 208 0.99 -11.77 27.51
CA ASP A 208 -0.37 -11.99 28.01
C ASP A 208 -1.19 -12.85 27.04
N CYS A 209 -1.01 -12.65 25.74
CA CYS A 209 -1.63 -13.49 24.71
C CYS A 209 -1.09 -14.93 24.76
N VAL A 210 0.23 -15.10 24.85
CA VAL A 210 0.87 -16.42 24.94
C VAL A 210 0.39 -17.17 26.19
N GLN A 211 0.40 -16.52 27.36
CA GLN A 211 -0.06 -17.14 28.61
C GLN A 211 -1.53 -17.53 28.57
N SER A 212 -2.37 -16.69 27.95
CA SER A 212 -3.81 -16.99 27.79
C SER A 212 -4.03 -18.21 26.90
N MET A 213 -3.25 -18.35 25.83
CA MET A 213 -3.30 -19.53 24.95
C MET A 213 -2.76 -20.79 25.64
N GLY A 214 -1.59 -20.71 26.28
CA GLY A 214 -0.97 -21.83 26.98
C GLY A 214 -1.88 -22.40 28.07
N LYS A 215 -2.53 -21.54 28.86
CA LYS A 215 -3.53 -21.95 29.86
C LYS A 215 -4.73 -22.69 29.25
N PHE A 216 -5.17 -22.29 28.05
CA PHE A 216 -6.33 -22.89 27.39
C PHE A 216 -6.07 -24.30 26.85
N ILE A 217 -4.85 -24.58 26.35
CA ILE A 217 -4.45 -25.91 25.86
C ILE A 217 -3.61 -26.72 26.85
N ASN A 218 -3.42 -26.22 28.07
CA ASN A 218 -2.57 -26.82 29.09
C ASN A 218 -1.12 -27.06 28.61
N LEU A 219 -0.55 -26.04 27.97
CA LEU A 219 0.84 -26.01 27.50
C LEU A 219 1.61 -24.90 28.24
N ASP A 220 2.86 -25.14 28.60
CA ASP A 220 3.69 -24.13 29.24
C ASP A 220 4.03 -22.97 28.27
N GLU A 221 4.36 -21.81 28.84
CA GLU A 221 4.60 -20.58 28.07
C GLU A 221 5.75 -20.75 27.05
N THR A 222 6.83 -21.45 27.44
CA THR A 222 8.00 -21.64 26.59
C THR A 222 7.65 -22.49 25.37
N SER A 223 6.97 -23.61 25.59
CA SER A 223 6.50 -24.47 24.51
C SER A 223 5.50 -23.75 23.59
N MET A 224 4.59 -22.95 24.16
CA MET A 224 3.65 -22.14 23.38
C MET A 224 4.37 -21.10 22.50
N ARG A 225 5.39 -20.43 23.03
CA ARG A 225 6.23 -19.49 22.26
C ARG A 225 6.94 -20.20 21.12
N ASN A 226 7.51 -21.37 21.38
CA ASN A 226 8.22 -22.16 20.38
C ASN A 226 7.30 -22.64 19.25
N GLU A 227 6.03 -22.96 19.54
CA GLU A 227 5.06 -23.29 18.49
C GLU A 227 4.63 -22.05 17.70
N LEU A 228 4.32 -20.93 18.36
CA LEU A 228 3.90 -19.69 17.68
C LEU A 228 5.01 -19.07 16.84
N SER A 229 6.27 -19.17 17.28
CA SER A 229 7.41 -18.62 16.54
C SER A 229 7.66 -19.30 15.19
N LYS A 230 7.07 -20.48 14.96
CA LYS A 230 7.13 -21.18 13.66
C LYS A 230 6.23 -20.53 12.60
N TRP A 231 5.27 -19.69 13.00
CA TRP A 231 4.34 -18.98 12.10
C TRP A 231 3.74 -19.90 11.03
N LYS A 232 3.15 -21.02 11.44
CA LYS A 232 2.54 -22.01 10.52
C LYS A 232 1.28 -21.50 9.82
N PHE A 233 0.72 -20.37 10.26
CA PHE A 233 -0.56 -19.81 9.78
C PHE A 233 -1.76 -20.77 9.96
N ASP A 234 -1.72 -21.54 11.04
CA ASP A 234 -2.75 -22.48 11.49
C ASP A 234 -3.73 -21.83 12.51
N TYR A 235 -4.62 -22.64 13.10
CA TYR A 235 -5.54 -22.19 14.14
C TYR A 235 -4.84 -21.54 15.34
N GLY A 236 -3.65 -22.01 15.71
CA GLY A 236 -2.86 -21.41 16.79
C GLY A 236 -2.42 -19.99 16.42
N THR A 237 -1.86 -19.83 15.22
CA THR A 237 -1.44 -18.53 14.69
C THR A 237 -2.62 -17.54 14.61
N VAL A 238 -3.77 -18.00 14.11
CA VAL A 238 -5.00 -17.19 14.03
C VAL A 238 -5.48 -16.77 15.42
N THR A 239 -5.53 -17.71 16.36
CA THR A 239 -5.96 -17.44 17.74
C THR A 239 -5.08 -16.39 18.41
N TYR A 240 -3.76 -16.48 18.21
CA TYR A 240 -2.81 -15.48 18.71
C TYR A 240 -3.10 -14.09 18.17
N PHE A 241 -3.25 -13.92 16.85
CA PHE A 241 -3.52 -12.61 16.26
C PHE A 241 -4.88 -12.04 16.68
N LEU A 242 -5.90 -12.89 16.85
CA LEU A 242 -7.21 -12.46 17.37
C LEU A 242 -7.12 -11.99 18.82
N LEU A 243 -6.37 -12.69 19.68
CA LEU A 243 -6.13 -12.27 21.06
C LEU A 243 -5.32 -10.98 21.12
N LEU A 244 -4.30 -10.83 20.29
CA LEU A 244 -3.50 -9.61 20.22
C LEU A 244 -4.37 -8.41 19.81
N ASN A 245 -5.29 -8.61 18.85
CA ASN A 245 -6.25 -7.59 18.46
C ASN A 245 -7.24 -7.25 19.60
N ARG A 246 -7.74 -8.26 20.33
CA ARG A 246 -8.58 -8.04 21.53
C ARG A 246 -7.83 -7.21 22.57
N LYS A 247 -6.57 -7.54 22.85
CA LYS A 247 -5.70 -6.79 23.77
C LYS A 247 -5.59 -5.32 23.35
N LYS A 248 -5.27 -5.06 22.08
CA LYS A 248 -5.14 -3.71 21.52
C LYS A 248 -6.43 -2.90 21.62
N ASN A 249 -7.59 -3.56 21.60
CA ASN A 249 -8.91 -2.93 21.77
C ASN A 249 -9.39 -2.91 23.24
N GLY A 250 -8.54 -3.26 24.22
CA GLY A 250 -8.91 -3.28 25.65
C GLY A 250 -9.91 -4.38 26.03
N GLN A 251 -10.04 -5.44 25.22
CA GLN A 251 -10.98 -6.54 25.44
C GLN A 251 -10.34 -7.69 26.22
N SER A 252 -11.20 -8.53 26.82
CA SER A 252 -10.78 -9.72 27.58
C SER A 252 -10.03 -10.74 26.71
N LEU A 253 -8.95 -11.31 27.28
CA LEU A 253 -8.16 -12.38 26.66
C LEU A 253 -8.66 -13.79 26.99
N ARG A 254 -9.84 -13.91 27.60
CA ARG A 254 -10.44 -15.22 27.89
C ARG A 254 -10.83 -15.94 26.59
N LEU A 255 -10.39 -17.18 26.48
CA LEU A 255 -10.79 -18.12 25.43
C LEU A 255 -11.93 -19.00 25.96
N ASN A 256 -12.96 -19.20 25.14
CA ASN A 256 -14.12 -20.04 25.48
C ASN A 256 -13.99 -21.39 24.77
N SER A 257 -14.38 -22.47 25.44
CA SER A 257 -14.18 -23.86 24.99
C SER A 257 -15.09 -24.32 23.84
N THR A 258 -15.87 -23.42 23.24
CA THR A 258 -16.92 -23.82 22.29
C THR A 258 -16.40 -24.40 20.98
N TYR A 259 -15.11 -24.21 20.65
CA TYR A 259 -14.47 -24.83 19.49
C TYR A 259 -13.10 -25.37 19.89
N GLY A 260 -12.95 -26.69 19.84
CA GLY A 260 -11.77 -27.43 20.29
C GLY A 260 -10.56 -27.16 19.41
N TRP A 261 -9.75 -26.17 19.79
CA TRP A 261 -8.38 -26.06 19.34
C TRP A 261 -7.53 -27.12 20.07
N LYS A 262 -7.05 -28.12 19.33
CA LYS A 262 -5.99 -29.03 19.76
C LYS A 262 -4.82 -28.87 18.78
N LEU A 263 -3.61 -28.78 19.31
CA LEU A 263 -2.37 -28.77 18.52
C LEU A 263 -2.19 -30.08 17.76
#